data_AF-A0A0R0EDE8-F1
#
_entry.id   AF-A0A0R0EDE8-F1
#
_cell.length_a   1.000
_cell.length_b   1.000
_cell.length_c   1.000
_cell.angle_alpha   90.00
_cell.angle_beta   90.00
_cell.angle_gamma   90.00
#
_symmetry.space_group_name_H-M   'P 1'
#
loop_
_entity.id
_entity.type
_entity.pdbx_description
1 polymer ?
#
loop_
_entity_poly.entity_id
_entity_poly.type
_entity_poly.pdbx_seq_one_letter_code
_entity_poly.pdbx_strand_id
1 'polypeptide(L)'
;MITPLMSLLMLLGSASPTRADAAQAADPVQACHAWIEGRAWNDQEDDPQTLVLSPAAACFDGVVANGSLEALHAWIDAVPETAQPLLVVRSRGGDSETALALAEKLQARDASVHVVGVCASACANYFYAGVHDRHVQPAALLLFHGGFSAGNRARALAMLEAYLDGPQGATVPDPEANRRAIGQSLDASQARQDALYHRIGVDPRIVHGFDALAVDSLDDAHCGGPSPAPRHFLYFDDAQMAHLGIAPVSGHAEQDPQRVNAAIAALGAGFIACRAPGGTPFTGAGVREAGSGR
;
A
#
# COMPACT_ATOMS: atom_id res chain seq x y z
N MET A 1 -32.41 -59.91 28.94
CA MET A 1 -31.06 -59.66 28.41
C MET A 1 -31.13 -58.37 27.62
N ILE A 2 -30.60 -57.28 28.17
CA ILE A 2 -30.63 -55.93 27.58
C ILE A 2 -29.17 -55.52 27.40
N THR A 3 -28.74 -55.36 26.15
CA THR A 3 -27.42 -54.83 25.77
C THR A 3 -27.60 -53.36 25.36
N PRO A 4 -26.78 -52.42 25.85
CA PRO A 4 -26.81 -51.05 25.34
C PRO A 4 -25.78 -50.87 24.21
N LEU A 5 -26.18 -50.10 23.20
CA LEU A 5 -25.39 -49.68 22.06
C LEU A 5 -24.59 -48.42 22.44
N MET A 6 -23.26 -48.51 22.54
CA MET A 6 -22.38 -47.35 22.68
C MET A 6 -22.24 -46.64 21.33
N SER A 7 -22.71 -45.40 21.26
CA SER A 7 -22.39 -44.46 20.17
C SER A 7 -21.09 -43.73 20.52
N LEU A 8 -20.04 -43.96 19.72
CA LEU A 8 -18.75 -43.30 19.82
C LEU A 8 -18.76 -42.09 18.86
N LEU A 9 -19.00 -40.89 19.38
CA LEU A 9 -18.80 -39.63 18.65
C LEU A 9 -17.31 -39.27 18.73
N MET A 10 -16.60 -39.27 17.59
CA MET A 10 -15.27 -38.67 17.48
C MET A 10 -15.43 -37.17 17.23
N LEU A 11 -15.04 -36.35 18.22
CA LEU A 11 -14.84 -34.91 18.07
C LEU A 11 -13.44 -34.67 17.49
N LEU A 12 -13.37 -34.30 16.20
CA LEU A 12 -12.18 -33.72 15.61
C LEU A 12 -12.15 -32.24 15.99
N GLY A 13 -11.36 -31.90 17.03
CA GLY A 13 -11.08 -30.52 17.39
C GLY A 13 -10.06 -29.91 16.44
N SER A 14 -10.50 -28.99 15.59
CA SER A 14 -9.62 -28.05 14.88
C SER A 14 -9.10 -27.03 15.89
N ALA A 15 -7.86 -27.23 16.36
CA ALA A 15 -7.18 -26.26 17.21
C ALA A 15 -6.67 -25.10 16.35
N SER A 16 -7.25 -23.91 16.55
CA SER A 16 -6.65 -22.67 16.06
C SER A 16 -5.30 -22.47 16.76
N PRO A 17 -4.24 -22.02 16.05
CA PRO A 17 -2.94 -21.79 16.67
C PRO A 17 -3.06 -20.75 17.77
N THR A 18 -2.56 -21.08 18.96
CA THR A 18 -2.58 -20.17 20.10
C THR A 18 -1.50 -19.11 19.96
N ARG A 19 -1.75 -17.92 20.51
CA ARG A 19 -0.85 -16.74 20.53
C ARG A 19 0.56 -17.03 21.07
N ALA A 20 0.76 -18.16 21.75
CA ALA A 20 2.04 -18.58 22.32
C ALA A 20 3.02 -19.18 21.31
N ASP A 21 2.55 -19.81 20.22
CA ASP A 21 3.44 -20.44 19.23
C ASP A 21 4.12 -19.42 18.31
N ALA A 22 3.59 -18.20 18.23
CA ALA A 22 4.09 -17.16 17.33
C ALA A 22 5.40 -16.50 17.85
N ALA A 23 5.66 -16.55 19.16
CA ALA A 23 6.82 -15.91 19.79
C ALA A 23 8.16 -16.66 19.57
N GLN A 24 8.14 -17.81 18.88
CA GLN A 24 9.31 -18.68 18.66
C GLN A 24 9.59 -19.02 17.20
N ALA A 25 8.91 -18.37 16.25
CA ALA A 25 9.32 -18.48 14.86
C ALA A 25 10.74 -17.93 14.70
N ALA A 26 11.67 -18.80 14.28
CA ALA A 26 13.08 -18.42 14.05
C ALA A 26 13.23 -17.32 12.98
N ASP A 27 12.19 -17.12 12.17
CA ASP A 27 12.08 -16.07 11.16
C ASP A 27 10.73 -15.35 11.28
N PRO A 28 10.71 -14.08 11.76
CA PRO A 28 9.52 -13.25 11.83
C PRO A 28 8.79 -13.09 10.48
N VAL A 29 9.54 -13.06 9.37
CA VAL A 29 8.96 -12.88 8.03
C VAL A 29 8.12 -14.10 7.67
N GLN A 30 8.67 -15.29 7.85
CA GLN A 30 7.97 -16.54 7.57
C GLN A 30 6.74 -16.74 8.47
N ALA A 31 6.82 -16.31 9.74
CA ALA A 31 5.68 -16.39 10.67
C ALA A 31 4.54 -15.48 10.24
N CYS A 32 4.85 -14.22 9.91
CA CYS A 32 3.85 -13.29 9.38
C CYS A 32 3.29 -13.76 8.04
N HIS A 33 4.13 -14.29 7.15
CA HIS A 33 3.69 -14.83 5.88
C HIS A 33 2.65 -15.94 6.06
N ALA A 34 2.95 -16.95 6.90
CA ALA A 34 2.02 -18.03 7.19
C ALA A 34 0.71 -17.53 7.84
N TRP A 35 0.80 -16.51 8.70
CA TRP A 35 -0.38 -15.88 9.30
C TRP A 35 -1.25 -15.17 8.25
N ILE A 36 -0.63 -14.45 7.30
CA ILE A 36 -1.32 -13.76 6.20
C ILE A 36 -1.95 -14.78 5.23
N GLU A 37 -1.23 -15.84 4.85
CA GLU A 37 -1.75 -16.88 3.95
C GLU A 37 -2.92 -17.67 4.55
N GLY A 38 -2.93 -17.86 5.87
CA GLY A 38 -4.03 -18.50 6.59
C GLY A 38 -5.31 -17.65 6.62
N ARG A 39 -5.26 -16.38 6.21
CA ARG A 39 -6.41 -15.47 6.15
C ARG A 39 -6.95 -15.38 4.73
N ALA A 40 -8.27 -15.55 4.61
CA ALA A 40 -8.98 -15.32 3.36
C ALA A 40 -8.78 -13.87 2.91
N TRP A 41 -8.38 -13.69 1.66
CA TRP A 41 -8.45 -12.39 1.01
C TRP A 41 -9.90 -12.10 0.63
N ASN A 42 -10.38 -10.92 0.98
CA ASN A 42 -11.68 -10.44 0.57
C ASN A 42 -11.56 -8.95 0.23
N ASP A 43 -11.86 -8.60 -1.02
CA ASP A 43 -11.78 -7.23 -1.52
C ASP A 43 -12.89 -6.31 -0.96
N GLN A 44 -13.92 -6.92 -0.34
CA GLN A 44 -15.05 -6.25 0.29
C GLN A 44 -14.96 -6.15 1.83
N GLU A 45 -14.09 -6.93 2.50
CA GLU A 45 -14.05 -6.92 3.97
C GLU A 45 -13.07 -5.87 4.52
N ASP A 46 -13.65 -4.95 5.29
CA ASP A 46 -12.98 -3.94 6.11
C ASP A 46 -12.54 -4.50 7.47
N ASP A 47 -12.02 -5.74 7.53
CA ASP A 47 -11.45 -6.32 8.77
C ASP A 47 -9.91 -6.29 8.77
N PRO A 48 -9.29 -5.10 8.90
CA PRO A 48 -7.86 -5.00 9.01
C PRO A 48 -7.40 -5.62 10.33
N GLN A 49 -6.39 -6.48 10.24
CA GLN A 49 -5.85 -7.17 11.39
C GLN A 49 -4.36 -6.90 11.51
N THR A 50 -3.94 -6.71 12.75
CA THR A 50 -2.54 -6.54 13.13
C THR A 50 -2.14 -7.66 14.07
N LEU A 51 -1.05 -8.35 13.75
CA LEU A 51 -0.39 -9.29 14.65
C LEU A 51 0.96 -8.70 15.08
N VAL A 52 1.08 -8.29 16.35
CA VAL A 52 2.40 -7.99 16.94
C VAL A 52 3.04 -9.32 17.31
N LEU A 53 4.03 -9.75 16.52
CA LEU A 53 4.70 -11.02 16.66
C LEU A 53 5.77 -10.98 17.76
N SER A 54 6.47 -9.85 17.86
CA SER A 54 7.52 -9.60 18.85
C SER A 54 7.67 -8.09 19.09
N PRO A 55 8.49 -7.66 20.07
CA PRO A 55 8.79 -6.24 20.28
C PRO A 55 9.39 -5.52 19.06
N ALA A 56 9.92 -6.24 18.07
CA ALA A 56 10.53 -5.67 16.87
C ALA A 56 9.87 -6.13 15.56
N ALA A 57 8.80 -6.94 15.60
CA ALA A 57 8.15 -7.44 14.40
C ALA A 57 6.62 -7.41 14.50
N ALA A 58 5.97 -6.92 13.46
CA ALA A 58 4.53 -6.94 13.31
C ALA A 58 4.10 -7.34 11.89
N CYS A 59 2.89 -7.88 11.80
CA CYS A 59 2.23 -8.25 10.55
C CYS A 59 0.96 -7.39 10.39
N PHE A 60 0.67 -6.95 9.17
CA PHE A 60 -0.57 -6.27 8.82
C PHE A 60 -1.23 -6.90 7.61
N ASP A 61 -2.53 -7.16 7.72
CA ASP A 61 -3.35 -7.69 6.63
C ASP A 61 -4.70 -6.94 6.59
N GLY A 62 -4.96 -6.25 5.48
CA GLY A 62 -6.26 -5.60 5.23
C GLY A 62 -6.19 -4.17 4.68
N VAL A 63 -7.30 -3.44 4.82
CA VAL A 63 -7.45 -2.06 4.31
C VAL A 63 -6.87 -1.05 5.29
N VAL A 64 -6.23 0.00 4.77
CA VAL A 64 -5.86 1.16 5.58
C VAL A 64 -7.09 2.06 5.73
N ALA A 65 -7.69 2.03 6.91
CA ALA A 65 -8.82 2.89 7.28
C ALA A 65 -8.53 3.62 8.59
N ASN A 66 -9.36 4.61 8.93
CA ASN A 66 -9.29 5.26 10.24
C ASN A 66 -9.39 4.21 11.36
N GLY A 67 -8.47 4.25 12.33
CA GLY A 67 -8.38 3.29 13.44
C GLY A 67 -7.70 1.95 13.10
N SER A 68 -7.62 1.56 11.82
CA SER A 68 -7.06 0.24 11.42
C SER A 68 -5.59 0.03 11.79
N LEU A 69 -4.82 1.12 11.90
CA LEU A 69 -3.39 1.10 12.17
C LEU A 69 -3.03 1.43 13.63
N GLU A 70 -4.01 1.57 14.53
CA GLU A 70 -3.74 1.93 15.93
C GLU A 70 -2.75 0.97 16.61
N ALA A 71 -2.90 -0.33 16.38
CA ALA A 71 -2.00 -1.35 16.90
C ALA A 71 -0.58 -1.23 16.32
N LEU A 72 -0.45 -0.87 15.03
CA LEU A 72 0.86 -0.65 14.40
C LEU A 72 1.52 0.63 14.89
N HIS A 73 0.75 1.71 15.09
CA HIS A 73 1.26 2.93 15.69
C HIS A 73 1.76 2.69 17.11
N ALA A 74 0.99 1.97 17.93
CA ALA A 74 1.42 1.61 19.28
C ALA A 74 2.65 0.68 19.27
N TRP A 75 2.72 -0.26 18.33
CA TRP A 75 3.87 -1.15 18.16
C TRP A 75 5.14 -0.37 17.80
N ILE A 76 5.11 0.44 16.73
CA ILE A 76 6.30 1.15 16.26
C ILE A 76 6.84 2.15 17.30
N ASP A 77 5.95 2.76 18.09
CA ASP A 77 6.32 3.67 19.19
C ASP A 77 6.97 2.91 20.37
N ALA A 78 6.70 1.61 20.50
CA ALA A 78 7.22 0.77 21.58
C ALA A 78 8.47 -0.04 21.19
N VAL A 79 8.88 -0.06 19.91
CA VAL A 79 10.09 -0.77 19.47
C VAL A 79 11.32 -0.16 20.14
N PRO A 80 12.18 -0.95 20.81
CA PRO A 80 13.40 -0.43 21.43
C PRO A 80 14.32 0.28 20.42
N GLU A 81 14.98 1.36 20.83
CA GLU A 81 15.94 2.13 20.01
C GLU A 81 17.07 1.28 19.41
N THR A 82 17.41 0.15 20.05
CA THR A 82 18.46 -0.76 19.60
C THR A 82 17.99 -1.81 18.60
N ALA A 83 16.69 -1.86 18.28
CA ALA A 83 16.10 -2.85 17.38
C ALA A 83 15.62 -2.17 16.09
N GLN A 84 15.88 -2.83 14.95
CA GLN A 84 15.29 -2.43 13.68
C GLN A 84 13.86 -3.03 13.60
N PRO A 85 12.81 -2.20 13.48
CA PRO A 85 11.45 -2.70 13.31
C PRO A 85 11.29 -3.43 11.98
N LEU A 86 10.50 -4.50 11.98
CA LEU A 86 10.13 -5.26 10.79
C LEU A 86 8.61 -5.30 10.66
N LEU A 87 8.09 -4.83 9.52
CA LEU A 87 6.68 -4.91 9.16
C LEU A 87 6.51 -5.83 7.95
N VAL A 88 5.71 -6.89 8.11
CA VAL A 88 5.23 -7.70 6.99
C VAL A 88 3.81 -7.29 6.64
N VAL A 89 3.53 -7.03 5.36
CA VAL A 89 2.27 -6.43 4.95
C VAL A 89 1.66 -7.08 3.70
N ARG A 90 0.35 -7.30 3.77
CA ARG A 90 -0.54 -7.50 2.62
C ARG A 90 -1.68 -6.49 2.71
N SER A 91 -1.83 -5.60 1.72
CA SER A 91 -2.85 -4.55 1.78
C SER A 91 -3.23 -4.01 0.41
N ARG A 92 -4.52 -3.74 0.22
CA ARG A 92 -5.03 -3.00 -0.95
C ARG A 92 -4.82 -1.47 -0.85
N GLY A 93 -4.25 -1.00 0.26
CA GLY A 93 -4.15 0.42 0.59
C GLY A 93 -5.44 0.96 1.22
N GLY A 94 -5.73 2.24 1.00
CA GLY A 94 -6.87 2.93 1.59
C GLY A 94 -6.56 4.41 1.89
N ASP A 95 -6.87 4.86 3.10
CA ASP A 95 -6.70 6.25 3.53
C ASP A 95 -5.23 6.69 3.47
N SER A 96 -4.96 7.72 2.66
CA SER A 96 -3.59 8.16 2.37
C SER A 96 -2.96 8.92 3.53
N GLU A 97 -3.74 9.67 4.32
CA GLU A 97 -3.23 10.37 5.52
C GLU A 97 -2.80 9.38 6.60
N THR A 98 -3.65 8.40 6.89
CA THR A 98 -3.39 7.34 7.87
C THR A 98 -2.16 6.52 7.46
N ALA A 99 -2.05 6.16 6.19
CA ALA A 99 -0.88 5.44 5.68
C ALA A 99 0.40 6.28 5.73
N LEU A 100 0.34 7.55 5.34
CA LEU A 100 1.47 8.47 5.37
C LEU A 100 1.98 8.67 6.81
N ALA A 101 1.09 8.83 7.77
CA ALA A 101 1.46 8.98 9.19
C ALA A 101 2.19 7.75 9.73
N LEU A 102 1.77 6.53 9.36
CA LEU A 102 2.51 5.32 9.76
C LEU A 102 3.85 5.23 9.04
N ALA A 103 3.90 5.54 7.75
CA ALA A 103 5.13 5.52 6.95
C ALA A 103 6.20 6.47 7.47
N GLU A 104 5.82 7.68 7.93
CA GLU A 104 6.74 8.61 8.59
C GLU A 104 7.38 8.00 9.83
N LYS A 105 6.62 7.24 10.64
CA LYS A 105 7.16 6.51 11.81
C LYS A 105 8.05 5.35 11.40
N LEU A 106 7.65 4.56 10.40
CA LEU A 106 8.46 3.45 9.88
C LEU A 106 9.81 3.97 9.36
N GLN A 107 9.81 5.03 8.56
CA GLN A 107 11.01 5.67 8.03
C GLN A 107 11.89 6.24 9.14
N ALA A 108 11.31 6.91 10.14
CA ALA A 108 12.07 7.48 11.26
C ALA A 108 12.76 6.43 12.16
N ARG A 109 12.35 5.16 12.06
CA ARG A 109 12.90 4.04 12.82
C ARG A 109 13.72 3.09 11.93
N ASP A 110 14.05 3.50 10.69
CA ASP A 110 14.74 2.69 9.68
C ASP A 110 14.12 1.28 9.52
N ALA A 111 12.79 1.20 9.58
CA ALA A 111 12.07 -0.06 9.56
C ALA A 111 12.23 -0.80 8.22
N SER A 112 12.27 -2.12 8.31
CA SER A 112 12.20 -3.02 7.16
C SER A 112 10.76 -3.36 6.82
N VAL A 113 10.36 -3.26 5.55
CA VAL A 113 9.01 -3.59 5.08
C VAL A 113 9.05 -4.74 4.07
N HIS A 114 8.35 -5.82 4.38
CA HIS A 114 8.21 -7.00 3.53
C HIS A 114 6.79 -7.10 2.97
N VAL A 115 6.66 -7.07 1.64
CA VAL A 115 5.38 -7.22 0.96
C VAL A 115 5.09 -8.68 0.66
N VAL A 116 3.88 -9.12 1.01
CA VAL A 116 3.34 -10.46 0.79
C VAL A 116 2.06 -10.36 -0.04
N GLY A 117 1.99 -11.07 -1.16
CA GLY A 117 0.79 -11.16 -2.01
C GLY A 117 0.47 -9.87 -2.77
N VAL A 118 0.06 -8.80 -2.08
CA VAL A 118 -0.26 -7.50 -2.69
C VAL A 118 0.00 -6.35 -1.73
N CYS A 119 0.59 -5.29 -2.26
CA CYS A 119 0.65 -3.98 -1.64
C CYS A 119 0.24 -2.95 -2.70
N ALA A 120 -0.97 -2.41 -2.57
CA ALA A 120 -1.58 -1.52 -3.55
C ALA A 120 -1.89 -0.13 -2.96
N SER A 121 -2.03 0.87 -3.82
CA SER A 121 -2.46 2.22 -3.46
C SER A 121 -1.61 2.81 -2.32
N ALA A 122 -2.24 3.30 -1.26
CA ALA A 122 -1.58 3.82 -0.07
C ALA A 122 -0.52 2.86 0.53
N CYS A 123 -0.70 1.53 0.45
CA CYS A 123 0.34 0.59 0.87
C CYS A 123 1.59 0.74 0.00
N ALA A 124 1.42 0.69 -1.34
CA ALA A 124 2.52 0.81 -2.28
C ALA A 124 3.20 2.19 -2.16
N ASN A 125 2.40 3.24 -2.08
CA ASN A 125 2.84 4.62 -2.03
C ASN A 125 3.55 4.97 -0.72
N TYR A 126 3.18 4.38 0.43
CA TYR A 126 3.68 4.86 1.72
C TYR A 126 4.41 3.78 2.51
N PHE A 127 3.87 2.57 2.64
CA PHE A 127 4.55 1.52 3.40
C PHE A 127 5.75 0.98 2.62
N TYR A 128 5.54 0.65 1.35
CA TYR A 128 6.62 0.16 0.50
C TYR A 128 7.54 1.30 0.05
N ALA A 129 6.98 2.31 -0.63
CA ALA A 129 7.79 3.39 -1.18
C ALA A 129 8.39 4.33 -0.12
N GLY A 130 7.84 4.38 1.10
CA GLY A 130 8.29 5.29 2.16
C GLY A 130 9.48 4.83 3.01
N VAL A 131 9.96 3.59 2.86
CA VAL A 131 11.12 3.07 3.64
C VAL A 131 12.28 2.69 2.74
N HIS A 132 13.53 2.78 3.20
CA HIS A 132 14.69 2.37 2.41
C HIS A 132 14.80 0.84 2.29
N ASP A 133 14.62 0.13 3.41
CA ASP A 133 14.75 -1.32 3.50
C ASP A 133 13.43 -2.00 3.13
N ARG A 134 13.28 -2.33 1.85
CA ARG A 134 12.02 -2.82 1.27
C ARG A 134 12.23 -4.14 0.54
N HIS A 135 11.38 -5.12 0.82
CA HIS A 135 11.48 -6.49 0.30
C HIS A 135 10.15 -6.93 -0.30
N VAL A 136 10.21 -7.71 -1.38
CA VAL A 136 9.01 -8.18 -2.09
C VAL A 136 9.07 -9.69 -2.23
N GLN A 137 8.06 -10.39 -1.73
CA GLN A 137 7.99 -11.83 -1.94
C GLN A 137 7.74 -12.19 -3.42
N PRO A 138 8.17 -13.39 -3.86
CA PRO A 138 7.91 -13.85 -5.21
C PRO A 138 6.42 -13.75 -5.59
N ALA A 139 6.16 -13.26 -6.80
CA ALA A 139 4.82 -13.05 -7.36
C ALA A 139 3.92 -12.04 -6.61
N ALA A 140 4.44 -11.34 -5.61
CA ALA A 140 3.68 -10.27 -4.96
C ALA A 140 3.47 -9.09 -5.92
N LEU A 141 2.32 -8.44 -5.78
CA LEU A 141 1.92 -7.29 -6.59
C LEU A 141 2.28 -5.99 -5.89
N LEU A 142 2.91 -5.07 -6.62
CA LEU A 142 3.07 -3.68 -6.24
C LEU A 142 2.27 -2.80 -7.20
N LEU A 143 1.17 -2.23 -6.72
CA LEU A 143 0.20 -1.53 -7.57
C LEU A 143 0.08 -0.07 -7.11
N PHE A 144 0.54 0.85 -7.93
CA PHE A 144 0.60 2.27 -7.63
C PHE A 144 -0.56 3.01 -8.28
N HIS A 145 -1.22 3.86 -7.51
CA HIS A 145 -2.15 4.87 -8.00
C HIS A 145 -2.43 5.90 -6.90
N GLY A 146 -3.04 7.03 -7.27
CA GLY A 146 -3.51 8.03 -6.31
C GLY A 146 -2.39 8.68 -5.49
N GLY A 147 -2.70 9.16 -4.29
CA GLY A 147 -1.78 9.91 -3.41
C GLY A 147 -2.01 11.42 -3.44
N PHE A 148 -1.13 12.21 -2.86
CA PHE A 148 -1.27 13.67 -2.88
C PHE A 148 -0.58 14.25 -4.12
N SER A 149 -1.35 14.87 -5.01
CA SER A 149 -0.88 15.43 -6.28
C SER A 149 -1.74 16.60 -6.73
N ALA A 150 -1.24 17.36 -7.72
CA ALA A 150 -1.96 18.51 -8.26
C ALA A 150 -3.33 18.16 -8.89
N GLY A 151 -3.44 17.04 -9.60
CA GLY A 151 -4.69 16.58 -10.19
C GLY A 151 -5.64 15.95 -9.17
N ASN A 152 -5.14 15.23 -8.14
CA ASN A 152 -5.98 14.83 -7.00
C ASN A 152 -6.52 16.06 -6.25
N ARG A 153 -5.70 17.09 -6.08
CA ARG A 153 -6.11 18.37 -5.52
C ARG A 153 -7.19 19.05 -6.36
N ALA A 154 -6.99 19.13 -7.68
CA ALA A 154 -7.97 19.70 -8.59
C ALA A 154 -9.30 18.93 -8.55
N ARG A 155 -9.26 17.59 -8.52
CA ARG A 155 -10.46 16.75 -8.39
C ARG A 155 -11.18 16.96 -7.07
N ALA A 156 -10.47 17.03 -5.94
CA ALA A 156 -11.07 17.29 -4.64
C ALA A 156 -11.76 18.66 -4.58
N LEU A 157 -11.13 19.70 -5.12
CA LEU A 157 -11.75 21.03 -5.19
C LEU A 157 -12.95 21.05 -6.13
N ALA A 158 -12.89 20.38 -7.28
CA ALA A 158 -14.05 20.25 -8.18
C ALA A 158 -15.22 19.51 -7.53
N MET A 159 -14.96 18.46 -6.73
CA MET A 159 -16.00 17.77 -5.96
C MET A 159 -16.65 18.69 -4.92
N LEU A 160 -15.84 19.52 -4.25
CA LEU A 160 -16.35 20.54 -3.34
C LEU A 160 -17.24 21.55 -4.08
N GLU A 161 -16.81 22.07 -5.23
CA GLU A 161 -17.63 22.99 -6.03
C GLU A 161 -18.97 22.35 -6.42
N ALA A 162 -18.95 21.11 -6.91
CA ALA A 162 -20.17 20.40 -7.26
C ALA A 162 -21.13 20.21 -6.07
N TYR A 163 -20.58 19.99 -4.86
CA TYR A 163 -21.38 19.95 -3.63
C TYR A 163 -21.98 21.31 -3.26
N LEU A 164 -21.19 22.38 -3.41
CA LEU A 164 -21.60 23.76 -3.12
C LEU A 164 -22.64 24.30 -4.11
N ASP A 165 -22.62 23.85 -5.35
CA ASP A 165 -23.63 24.16 -6.37
C ASP A 165 -24.91 23.31 -6.22
N GLY A 166 -24.83 22.24 -5.43
CA GLY A 166 -25.96 21.34 -5.15
C GLY A 166 -26.98 21.93 -4.16
N PRO A 167 -28.14 21.25 -3.97
CA PRO A 167 -29.21 21.70 -3.07
C PRO A 167 -28.75 21.94 -1.62
N GLN A 168 -27.74 21.19 -1.16
CA GLN A 168 -27.18 21.28 0.18
C GLN A 168 -26.13 22.39 0.32
N GLY A 169 -25.57 22.90 -0.78
CA GLY A 169 -24.49 23.89 -0.75
C GLY A 169 -24.86 25.21 -0.09
N ALA A 170 -26.13 25.64 -0.21
CA ALA A 170 -26.65 26.82 0.47
C ALA A 170 -26.64 26.72 2.01
N THR A 171 -26.48 25.50 2.56
CA THR A 171 -26.39 25.27 4.02
C THR A 171 -24.97 25.37 4.56
N VAL A 172 -23.97 25.50 3.70
CA VAL A 172 -22.57 25.62 4.10
C VAL A 172 -22.28 27.04 4.61
N PRO A 173 -21.90 27.22 5.89
CA PRO A 173 -21.79 28.56 6.49
C PRO A 173 -20.72 29.47 5.88
N ASP A 174 -19.60 28.90 5.41
CA ASP A 174 -18.52 29.64 4.75
C ASP A 174 -17.86 28.77 3.67
N PRO A 175 -18.42 28.74 2.45
CA PRO A 175 -17.88 27.96 1.34
C PRO A 175 -16.44 28.32 0.99
N GLU A 176 -16.08 29.59 1.15
CA GLU A 176 -14.78 30.11 0.76
C GLU A 176 -13.69 29.76 1.78
N ALA A 177 -14.01 29.77 3.08
CA ALA A 177 -13.13 29.18 4.09
C ALA A 177 -12.93 27.68 3.88
N ASN A 178 -13.97 26.94 3.50
CA ASN A 178 -13.85 25.50 3.22
C ASN A 178 -12.94 25.21 2.02
N ARG A 179 -13.06 25.98 0.92
CA ARG A 179 -12.15 25.89 -0.23
C ARG A 179 -10.69 26.11 0.19
N ARG A 180 -10.42 27.18 0.95
CA ARG A 180 -9.07 27.47 1.45
C ARG A 180 -8.55 26.36 2.36
N ALA A 181 -9.38 25.87 3.28
CA ALA A 181 -8.99 24.83 4.23
C ALA A 181 -8.65 23.51 3.52
N ILE A 182 -9.49 23.07 2.57
CA ILE A 182 -9.25 21.85 1.78
C ILE A 182 -8.00 22.01 0.92
N GLY A 183 -7.85 23.15 0.23
CA GLY A 183 -6.66 23.44 -0.57
C GLY A 183 -5.39 23.40 0.26
N GLN A 184 -5.36 24.11 1.39
CA GLN A 184 -4.21 24.14 2.32
C GLN A 184 -3.90 22.77 2.90
N SER A 185 -4.92 21.98 3.26
CA SER A 185 -4.72 20.62 3.75
C SER A 185 -4.04 19.75 2.70
N LEU A 186 -4.55 19.75 1.46
CA LEU A 186 -3.99 18.94 0.38
C LEU A 186 -2.57 19.37 0.00
N ASP A 187 -2.30 20.68 0.00
CA ASP A 187 -0.97 21.23 -0.23
C ASP A 187 0.02 20.78 0.87
N ALA A 188 -0.41 20.78 2.13
CA ALA A 188 0.40 20.30 3.25
C ALA A 188 0.67 18.79 3.18
N SER A 189 -0.35 18.00 2.83
CA SER A 189 -0.23 16.55 2.65
C SER A 189 0.70 16.18 1.51
N GLN A 190 0.62 16.89 0.39
CA GLN A 190 1.54 16.72 -0.72
C GLN A 190 2.98 17.03 -0.31
N ALA A 191 3.21 18.13 0.41
CA ALA A 191 4.54 18.48 0.91
C ALA A 191 5.11 17.41 1.86
N ARG A 192 4.28 16.83 2.75
CA ARG A 192 4.69 15.72 3.64
C ARG A 192 5.07 14.46 2.87
N GLN A 193 4.24 14.07 1.90
CA GLN A 193 4.52 12.93 1.02
C GLN A 193 5.84 13.13 0.25
N ASP A 194 6.01 14.28 -0.41
CA ASP A 194 7.20 14.53 -1.21
C ASP A 194 8.46 14.56 -0.31
N ALA A 195 8.35 15.09 0.92
CA ALA A 195 9.42 15.05 1.91
C ALA A 195 9.74 13.63 2.41
N LEU A 196 8.73 12.76 2.56
CA LEU A 196 8.95 11.34 2.86
C LEU A 196 9.80 10.68 1.76
N TYR A 197 9.46 10.91 0.49
CA TYR A 197 10.19 10.32 -0.64
C TYR A 197 11.60 10.86 -0.81
N HIS A 198 11.75 12.19 -0.78
CA HIS A 198 13.05 12.82 -0.99
C HIS A 198 14.09 12.42 0.07
N ARG A 199 13.67 12.12 1.30
CA ARG A 199 14.56 11.67 2.38
C ARG A 199 15.35 10.40 2.05
N ILE A 200 14.79 9.53 1.20
CA ILE A 200 15.40 8.24 0.85
C ILE A 200 15.63 8.08 -0.66
N GLY A 201 15.62 9.19 -1.41
CA GLY A 201 15.91 9.19 -2.85
C GLY A 201 14.81 8.58 -3.73
N VAL A 202 13.58 8.46 -3.22
CA VAL A 202 12.42 8.04 -4.02
C VAL A 202 11.94 9.23 -4.85
N ASP A 203 11.62 8.97 -6.11
CA ASP A 203 11.10 9.98 -7.01
C ASP A 203 9.57 10.13 -6.84
N PRO A 204 9.06 11.33 -6.47
CA PRO A 204 7.63 11.56 -6.29
C PRO A 204 6.77 11.29 -7.53
N ARG A 205 7.38 11.13 -8.72
CA ARG A 205 6.68 10.74 -9.95
C ARG A 205 5.98 9.39 -9.84
N ILE A 206 6.29 8.54 -8.85
CA ILE A 206 5.48 7.34 -8.55
C ILE A 206 4.01 7.67 -8.28
N VAL A 207 3.73 8.85 -7.71
CA VAL A 207 2.37 9.39 -7.46
C VAL A 207 2.01 10.41 -8.53
N HIS A 208 2.83 11.44 -8.72
CA HIS A 208 2.49 12.54 -9.64
C HIS A 208 2.40 12.09 -11.10
N GLY A 209 3.20 11.10 -11.49
CA GLY A 209 3.19 10.57 -12.85
C GLY A 209 1.94 9.77 -13.17
N PHE A 210 1.36 9.07 -12.18
CA PHE A 210 0.07 8.40 -12.35
C PHE A 210 -1.01 9.42 -12.71
N ASP A 211 -1.10 10.50 -11.93
CA ASP A 211 -2.11 11.54 -12.07
C ASP A 211 -1.94 12.38 -13.35
N ALA A 212 -0.70 12.54 -13.82
CA ALA A 212 -0.41 13.18 -15.10
C ALA A 212 -0.70 12.28 -16.32
N LEU A 213 -0.88 10.97 -16.11
CA LEU A 213 -1.10 10.01 -17.18
C LEU A 213 -2.58 9.74 -17.39
N ALA A 214 -3.02 9.75 -18.65
CA ALA A 214 -4.34 9.25 -19.04
C ALA A 214 -4.31 7.71 -19.07
N VAL A 215 -4.32 7.07 -17.89
CA VAL A 215 -4.19 5.60 -17.73
C VAL A 215 -5.25 4.84 -18.54
N ASP A 216 -6.47 5.36 -18.60
CA ASP A 216 -7.56 4.80 -19.41
C ASP A 216 -7.28 4.75 -20.91
N SER A 217 -6.29 5.52 -21.40
CA SER A 217 -5.91 5.59 -22.81
C SER A 217 -4.66 4.80 -23.18
N LEU A 218 -4.04 4.08 -22.24
CA LEU A 218 -2.85 3.27 -22.51
C LEU A 218 -3.10 2.18 -23.57
N ASP A 219 -2.06 1.79 -24.30
CA ASP A 219 -2.18 0.67 -25.23
C ASP A 219 -2.43 -0.63 -24.46
N ASP A 220 -3.33 -1.48 -24.98
CA ASP A 220 -3.70 -2.77 -24.37
C ASP A 220 -2.48 -3.67 -24.07
N ALA A 221 -1.41 -3.54 -24.85
CA ALA A 221 -0.16 -4.27 -24.63
C ALA A 221 0.46 -3.98 -23.25
N HIS A 222 0.28 -2.77 -22.70
CA HIS A 222 0.73 -2.44 -21.33
C HIS A 222 -0.12 -3.12 -20.26
N CYS A 223 -1.33 -3.55 -20.61
CA CYS A 223 -2.34 -4.04 -19.68
C CYS A 223 -2.63 -5.54 -19.86
N GLY A 224 -1.80 -6.29 -20.59
CA GLY A 224 -1.98 -7.73 -20.80
C GLY A 224 -2.98 -8.10 -21.90
N GLY A 225 -3.43 -7.13 -22.69
CA GLY A 225 -4.37 -7.30 -23.79
C GLY A 225 -5.67 -6.51 -23.60
N PRO A 226 -6.59 -6.62 -24.57
CA PRO A 226 -7.88 -5.93 -24.52
C PRO A 226 -8.70 -6.37 -23.30
N SER A 227 -9.24 -5.41 -22.56
CA SER A 227 -10.10 -5.66 -21.41
C SER A 227 -11.14 -4.55 -21.25
N PRO A 228 -12.40 -4.89 -20.91
CA PRO A 228 -13.41 -3.89 -20.57
C PRO A 228 -13.29 -3.39 -19.12
N ALA A 229 -12.43 -4.01 -18.30
CA ALA A 229 -12.23 -3.61 -16.91
C ALA A 229 -11.51 -2.26 -16.84
N PRO A 230 -11.84 -1.41 -15.85
CA PRO A 230 -11.21 -0.11 -15.69
C PRO A 230 -9.73 -0.24 -15.31
N ARG A 231 -8.92 0.71 -15.76
CA ARG A 231 -7.47 0.72 -15.59
C ARG A 231 -7.09 1.65 -14.44
N HIS A 232 -7.09 1.12 -13.23
CA HIS A 232 -6.97 1.92 -12.01
C HIS A 232 -5.56 2.01 -11.45
N PHE A 233 -4.65 1.12 -11.87
CA PHE A 233 -3.34 0.99 -11.27
C PHE A 233 -2.22 0.92 -12.31
N LEU A 234 -1.06 1.44 -11.93
CA LEU A 234 0.19 1.20 -12.61
C LEU A 234 1.07 0.23 -11.82
N TYR A 235 1.92 -0.50 -12.52
CA TYR A 235 3.09 -1.14 -11.95
C TYR A 235 4.32 -0.80 -12.80
N PHE A 236 5.50 -1.02 -12.26
CA PHE A 236 6.77 -0.65 -12.85
C PHE A 236 7.61 -1.89 -13.10
N ASP A 237 8.41 -1.90 -14.17
CA ASP A 237 9.46 -2.91 -14.33
C ASP A 237 10.69 -2.59 -13.48
N ASP A 238 11.64 -3.53 -13.39
CA ASP A 238 12.86 -3.36 -12.59
C ASP A 238 13.66 -2.10 -12.94
N ALA A 239 13.75 -1.74 -14.23
CA ALA A 239 14.49 -0.58 -14.68
C ALA A 239 13.78 0.72 -14.26
N GLN A 240 12.47 0.77 -14.38
CA GLN A 240 11.64 1.88 -13.90
C GLN A 240 11.72 2.00 -12.38
N MET A 241 11.61 0.89 -11.64
CA MET A 241 11.72 0.90 -10.17
C MET A 241 13.08 1.43 -9.71
N ALA A 242 14.17 1.01 -10.36
CA ALA A 242 15.51 1.51 -10.07
C ALA A 242 15.62 3.02 -10.35
N HIS A 243 15.08 3.49 -11.47
CA HIS A 243 15.08 4.91 -11.82
C HIS A 243 14.26 5.77 -10.85
N LEU A 244 13.14 5.23 -10.35
CA LEU A 244 12.23 5.89 -9.42
C LEU A 244 12.68 5.76 -7.95
N GLY A 245 13.79 5.07 -7.67
CA GLY A 245 14.31 4.87 -6.32
C GLY A 245 13.50 3.91 -5.45
N ILE A 246 12.65 3.07 -6.08
CA ILE A 246 11.76 2.13 -5.38
C ILE A 246 12.10 0.66 -5.68
N ALA A 247 13.29 0.36 -6.23
CA ALA A 247 13.71 -1.02 -6.41
C ALA A 247 13.78 -1.75 -5.06
N PRO A 248 13.31 -3.00 -4.97
CA PRO A 248 13.42 -3.78 -3.74
C PRO A 248 14.88 -4.12 -3.43
N VAL A 249 15.21 -4.17 -2.13
CA VAL A 249 16.48 -4.69 -1.63
C VAL A 249 16.58 -6.19 -1.90
N SER A 250 15.47 -6.92 -1.80
CA SER A 250 15.40 -8.30 -2.22
C SER A 250 14.03 -8.70 -2.78
N GLY A 251 14.07 -9.71 -3.66
CA GLY A 251 12.92 -10.23 -4.38
C GLY A 251 12.50 -9.35 -5.55
N HIS A 252 11.42 -9.75 -6.23
CA HIS A 252 10.91 -9.08 -7.43
C HIS A 252 9.39 -9.13 -7.45
N ALA A 253 8.76 -8.01 -7.78
CA ALA A 253 7.32 -7.96 -8.02
C ALA A 253 6.97 -8.68 -9.34
N GLU A 254 5.73 -9.15 -9.47
CA GLU A 254 5.24 -9.61 -10.77
C GLU A 254 5.13 -8.43 -11.75
N GLN A 255 5.67 -8.61 -12.96
CA GLN A 255 5.82 -7.55 -13.97
C GLN A 255 5.32 -7.97 -15.36
N ASP A 256 4.92 -9.23 -15.54
CA ASP A 256 4.29 -9.67 -16.77
C ASP A 256 2.82 -9.21 -16.80
N PRO A 257 2.40 -8.43 -17.80
CA PRO A 257 1.06 -7.85 -17.81
C PRO A 257 -0.07 -8.87 -17.73
N GLN A 258 0.10 -10.08 -18.28
CA GLN A 258 -0.92 -11.12 -18.21
C GLN A 258 -0.96 -11.75 -16.82
N ARG A 259 0.20 -12.04 -16.22
CA ARG A 259 0.27 -12.61 -14.87
C ARG A 259 -0.15 -11.63 -13.78
N VAL A 260 0.21 -10.34 -13.91
CA VAL A 260 -0.28 -9.28 -13.00
C VAL A 260 -1.82 -9.27 -12.99
N ASN A 261 -2.45 -9.22 -14.16
CA ASN A 261 -3.91 -9.14 -14.22
C ASN A 261 -4.61 -10.46 -13.90
N ALA A 262 -3.98 -11.60 -14.14
CA ALA A 262 -4.46 -12.89 -13.63
C ALA A 262 -4.43 -12.94 -12.08
N ALA A 263 -3.38 -12.41 -11.46
CA ALA A 263 -3.28 -12.32 -10.00
C ALA A 263 -4.31 -11.34 -9.43
N ILE A 264 -4.52 -10.17 -10.06
CA ILE A 264 -5.58 -9.22 -9.67
C ILE A 264 -6.97 -9.88 -9.75
N ALA A 265 -7.26 -10.63 -10.82
CA ALA A 265 -8.51 -11.35 -10.96
C ALA A 265 -8.70 -12.43 -9.87
N ALA A 266 -7.62 -13.12 -9.48
CA ALA A 266 -7.66 -14.10 -8.38
C ALA A 266 -7.96 -13.47 -7.01
N LEU A 267 -7.71 -12.17 -6.86
CA LEU A 267 -8.08 -11.38 -5.68
C LEU A 267 -9.55 -10.92 -5.70
N GLY A 268 -10.32 -11.28 -6.73
CA GLY A 268 -11.72 -10.87 -6.89
C GLY A 268 -11.91 -9.41 -7.36
N ALA A 269 -10.81 -8.72 -7.67
CA ALA A 269 -10.85 -7.30 -8.01
C ALA A 269 -11.44 -7.03 -9.40
N GLY A 270 -12.35 -6.04 -9.47
CA GLY A 270 -13.02 -5.61 -10.71
C GLY A 270 -12.24 -4.62 -11.57
N PHE A 271 -10.92 -4.60 -11.51
CA PHE A 271 -10.05 -3.68 -12.25
C PHE A 271 -8.85 -4.42 -12.85
N ILE A 272 -8.11 -3.73 -13.73
CA ILE A 272 -6.80 -4.16 -14.22
C ILE A 272 -5.72 -3.13 -13.90
N ALA A 273 -4.47 -3.58 -13.92
CA ALA A 273 -3.28 -2.76 -13.85
C ALA A 273 -2.52 -2.77 -15.17
N CYS A 274 -1.84 -1.68 -15.46
CA CYS A 274 -1.03 -1.52 -16.65
C CYS A 274 0.43 -1.22 -16.28
N ARG A 275 1.38 -1.73 -17.05
CA ARG A 275 2.77 -1.32 -16.90
C ARG A 275 2.89 0.14 -17.28
N ALA A 276 3.52 0.95 -16.44
CA ALA A 276 3.82 2.33 -16.77
C ALA A 276 4.57 2.40 -18.12
N PRO A 277 4.24 3.35 -19.01
CA PRO A 277 4.94 3.48 -20.28
C PRO A 277 6.41 3.88 -20.05
N GLY A 278 7.29 3.40 -20.93
CA GLY A 278 8.65 3.94 -21.01
C GLY A 278 8.58 5.35 -21.60
N GLY A 279 9.08 6.35 -20.88
CA GLY A 279 8.99 7.76 -21.29
C GLY A 279 8.46 8.68 -20.19
N THR A 280 8.33 9.97 -20.48
CA THR A 280 7.63 10.92 -19.60
C THR A 280 6.19 10.45 -19.36
N PRO A 281 5.65 10.51 -18.13
CA PRO A 281 6.21 11.21 -16.97
C PRO A 281 7.28 10.43 -16.20
N PHE A 282 7.48 9.14 -16.47
CA PHE A 282 8.34 8.27 -15.65
C PHE A 282 9.82 8.28 -16.08
N THR A 283 10.18 8.87 -17.21
CA THR A 283 11.59 9.16 -17.58
C THR A 283 11.87 10.65 -17.45
N GLY A 284 12.80 11.01 -16.57
CA GLY A 284 13.24 12.38 -16.34
C GLY A 284 14.74 12.36 -16.05
N ALA A 285 15.49 13.30 -16.62
CA ALA A 285 16.94 13.34 -16.50
C ALA A 285 17.34 13.22 -15.03
N GLY A 286 18.08 12.15 -14.70
CA GLY A 286 18.60 11.92 -13.36
C GLY A 286 19.20 13.20 -12.79
N VAL A 287 18.99 13.40 -11.49
CA VAL A 287 19.59 14.46 -10.70
C VAL A 287 21.02 14.69 -11.19
N ARG A 288 21.24 15.76 -11.96
CA ARG A 288 22.59 16.24 -12.21
C ARG A 288 23.08 16.66 -10.83
N GLU A 289 24.00 15.88 -10.27
CA GLU A 289 24.84 16.31 -9.17
C GLU A 289 25.30 17.74 -9.47
N ALA A 290 24.78 18.69 -8.69
CA ALA A 290 25.31 20.03 -8.68
C ALA A 290 26.74 19.89 -8.15
N GLY A 291 27.69 19.84 -9.10
CA GLY A 291 29.10 19.69 -8.81
C GLY A 291 29.54 20.71 -7.77
N SER A 292 30.27 20.21 -6.77
CA SER A 292 31.05 21.00 -5.85
C SER A 292 32.01 21.89 -6.66
N GLY A 293 31.61 23.14 -6.87
CA GLY A 293 32.51 24.21 -7.27
C GLY A 293 33.42 24.53 -6.09
N ARG A 294 34.73 24.44 -6.35
CA ARG A 294 35.84 24.77 -5.46
C ARG A 294 35.77 26.19 -4.92
#